data_AF-A0A0F2JI51-F1
#
_entry.id   AF-A0A0F2JI51-F1
#
_cell.length_a   1.000
_cell.length_b   1.000
_cell.length_c   1.000
_cell.angle_alpha   90.00
_cell.angle_beta   90.00
_cell.angle_gamma   90.00
#
_symmetry.space_group_name_H-M   'P 1'
#
loop_
_entity.id
_entity.type
_entity.pdbx_description
1 polymer ?
#
loop_
_entity_poly.entity_id
_entity_poly.type
_entity_poly.pdbx_seq_one_letter_code
_entity_poly.pdbx_strand_id
1 'polypeptide(L)'
;MSWDLKNHNWSSTIVTISTAIFAFVSLVSVFISVTTWQTQREAARPYFTFKESPSIHLKDELSLEFKFNNVGTHPATNFSSRTIVFYENVQQEPILVDDYTVVNDIPRDTTTSLLLSIKSSDFLHADINPQFVIICLNYIDPITRKLYTQTIYTKWAGVIAQNPQPLIHVEAGEKEKILNYLKSHHLLKSKN
;
A
#
# COMPACT_ATOMS: atom_id res chain seq x y z
N MET A 1 -72.34 -33.21 -27.33
CA MET A 1 -71.59 -32.68 -26.17
C MET A 1 -70.11 -32.73 -26.57
N SER A 2 -69.66 -31.69 -27.27
CA SER A 2 -68.31 -31.62 -27.83
C SER A 2 -67.37 -31.10 -26.74
N TRP A 3 -66.45 -31.95 -26.28
CA TRP A 3 -65.38 -31.54 -25.37
C TRP A 3 -64.36 -30.74 -26.16
N ASP A 4 -64.50 -29.41 -26.13
CA ASP A 4 -63.49 -28.48 -26.62
C ASP A 4 -62.32 -28.44 -25.62
N LEU A 5 -61.50 -29.50 -25.68
CA LEU A 5 -60.22 -29.53 -25.00
C LEU A 5 -59.27 -28.59 -25.75
N LYS A 6 -59.33 -27.33 -25.35
CA LYS A 6 -58.33 -26.28 -25.57
C LYS A 6 -56.94 -26.89 -25.78
N ASN A 7 -56.50 -26.94 -27.04
CA ASN A 7 -55.12 -27.26 -27.41
C ASN A 7 -54.20 -26.19 -26.81
N HIS A 8 -53.85 -26.37 -25.54
CA HIS A 8 -52.88 -25.53 -24.87
C HIS A 8 -51.56 -25.71 -25.63
N ASN A 9 -51.03 -24.63 -26.20
CA ASN A 9 -49.84 -24.62 -27.05
C ASN A 9 -48.61 -25.12 -26.27
N TRP A 10 -48.48 -26.44 -26.08
CA TRP A 10 -47.39 -27.11 -25.37
C TRP A 10 -46.02 -26.70 -25.91
N SER A 11 -45.91 -26.57 -27.24
CA SER A 11 -44.72 -26.05 -27.90
C SER A 11 -44.40 -24.62 -27.48
N SER A 12 -45.39 -23.73 -27.41
CA SER A 12 -45.21 -22.35 -26.95
C SER A 12 -44.77 -22.29 -25.49
N THR A 13 -45.33 -23.14 -24.62
CA THR A 13 -44.95 -23.20 -23.20
C THR A 13 -43.51 -23.68 -23.03
N ILE A 14 -43.11 -24.73 -23.77
CA ILE A 14 -41.72 -25.23 -23.76
C ILE A 14 -40.74 -24.17 -24.24
N VAL A 15 -41.04 -23.51 -25.37
CA VAL A 15 -40.20 -22.42 -25.90
C VAL A 15 -40.09 -21.27 -24.90
N THR A 16 -41.18 -20.91 -24.22
CA THR A 16 -41.19 -19.86 -23.20
C THR A 16 -40.31 -20.22 -22.00
N ILE A 17 -40.41 -21.47 -21.51
CA ILE A 17 -39.58 -21.96 -20.40
C ILE A 17 -38.10 -21.97 -20.79
N SER A 18 -37.76 -22.48 -21.98
CA SER A 18 -36.38 -22.46 -22.48
C SER A 18 -35.85 -21.03 -22.59
N THR A 19 -36.64 -20.10 -23.13
CA THR A 19 -36.27 -18.69 -23.23
C THR A 19 -36.07 -18.06 -21.86
N ALA A 20 -36.92 -18.38 -20.87
CA ALA A 20 -36.78 -17.90 -19.51
C ALA A 20 -35.49 -18.42 -18.85
N ILE A 21 -35.13 -19.69 -19.06
CA ILE A 21 -33.87 -20.26 -18.59
C ILE A 21 -32.68 -19.54 -19.24
N PHE A 22 -32.71 -19.32 -20.56
CA PHE A 22 -31.65 -18.59 -21.25
C PHE A 22 -31.50 -17.15 -20.77
N ALA A 23 -32.63 -16.46 -20.53
CA ALA A 23 -32.62 -15.11 -19.97
C ALA A 23 -32.02 -15.09 -18.56
N PHE A 24 -32.37 -16.06 -17.71
CA PHE A 24 -31.82 -16.18 -16.36
C PHE A 24 -30.31 -16.46 -16.38
N VAL A 25 -29.86 -17.43 -17.19
CA VAL A 25 -28.44 -17.73 -17.35
C VAL A 25 -27.68 -16.50 -17.85
N SER A 26 -28.24 -15.77 -18.82
CA SER A 26 -27.63 -14.54 -19.35
C SER A 26 -27.48 -13.47 -18.27
N LEU A 27 -28.50 -13.27 -17.42
CA LEU A 27 -28.42 -12.35 -16.28
C LEU A 27 -27.32 -12.74 -15.30
N VAL A 28 -27.21 -14.03 -14.96
CA VAL A 28 -26.17 -14.55 -14.07
C VAL A 28 -24.78 -14.36 -14.69
N SER A 29 -24.61 -14.64 -15.99
CA SER A 29 -23.35 -14.43 -16.70
C SER A 29 -22.94 -12.96 -16.72
N VAL A 30 -23.88 -12.04 -16.96
CA VAL A 30 -23.61 -10.60 -16.90
C VAL A 30 -23.20 -10.20 -15.48
N PHE A 31 -23.89 -10.68 -14.45
CA PHE A 31 -23.56 -10.41 -13.06
C PHE A 31 -22.14 -10.87 -12.70
N ILE A 32 -21.77 -12.10 -13.06
CA ILE A 32 -20.41 -12.64 -12.85
C ILE A 32 -19.38 -11.81 -13.62
N SER A 33 -19.68 -11.43 -14.85
CA SER A 33 -18.77 -10.64 -15.69
C SER A 33 -18.49 -9.27 -15.07
N VAL A 34 -19.53 -8.57 -14.59
CA VAL A 34 -19.40 -7.25 -13.96
C VAL A 34 -18.60 -7.33 -12.66
N THR A 35 -18.91 -8.31 -11.80
CA THR A 35 -18.22 -8.51 -10.52
C THR A 35 -16.75 -8.89 -10.71
N THR A 36 -16.46 -9.77 -11.68
CA THR A 36 -15.09 -10.15 -12.05
C THR A 36 -14.32 -8.94 -12.58
N TRP A 37 -14.91 -8.14 -13.46
CA TRP A 37 -14.27 -6.95 -14.01
C TRP A 37 -13.96 -5.92 -12.91
N GLN A 38 -14.88 -5.70 -11.98
CA GLN A 38 -14.64 -4.83 -10.82
C GLN A 38 -13.49 -5.34 -9.95
N THR A 39 -13.48 -6.64 -9.65
CA THR A 39 -12.44 -7.27 -8.81
C THR A 39 -11.07 -7.17 -9.47
N GLN A 40 -10.97 -7.45 -10.77
CA GLN A 40 -9.74 -7.30 -11.54
C GLN A 40 -9.24 -5.86 -11.55
N ARG A 41 -10.15 -4.89 -11.70
CA ARG A 41 -9.80 -3.47 -11.67
C ARG A 41 -9.28 -3.01 -10.31
N GLU A 42 -9.78 -3.59 -9.22
CA GLU A 42 -9.27 -3.28 -7.87
C GLU A 42 -7.96 -4.02 -7.55
N ALA A 43 -7.79 -5.26 -8.04
CA ALA A 43 -6.54 -6.00 -7.89
C ALA A 43 -5.37 -5.37 -8.66
N ALA A 44 -5.68 -4.62 -9.72
CA ALA A 44 -4.75 -3.87 -10.56
C ALA A 44 -4.22 -2.55 -9.93
N ARG A 45 -4.70 -2.18 -8.74
CA ARG A 45 -4.34 -0.93 -8.05
C ARG A 45 -2.82 -0.77 -7.87
N PRO A 46 -2.32 0.47 -7.77
CA PRO A 46 -0.90 0.72 -7.48
C PRO A 46 -0.52 0.11 -6.13
N TYR A 47 0.68 -0.46 -6.05
CA TYR A 47 1.23 -1.00 -4.82
C TYR A 47 2.75 -0.87 -4.84
N PHE A 48 3.32 -0.32 -3.78
CA PHE A 48 4.74 -0.01 -3.73
C PHE A 48 5.51 -1.05 -2.93
N THR A 49 6.58 -1.58 -3.51
CA THR A 49 7.49 -2.50 -2.80
C THR A 49 8.90 -1.99 -2.87
N PHE A 50 9.75 -2.39 -1.92
CA PHE A 50 11.18 -2.15 -2.05
C PHE A 50 11.71 -2.87 -3.30
N LYS A 51 12.38 -2.13 -4.17
CA LYS A 51 13.08 -2.69 -5.33
C LYS A 51 14.37 -3.36 -4.91
N GLU A 52 15.08 -2.70 -4.01
CA GLU A 52 16.37 -3.10 -3.43
C GLU A 52 16.27 -2.93 -1.92
N SER A 53 17.12 -3.64 -1.17
CA SER A 53 17.28 -3.38 0.26
C SER A 53 17.66 -1.91 0.47
N PRO A 54 17.08 -1.22 1.47
CA PRO A 54 17.42 0.17 1.75
C PRO A 54 18.93 0.34 1.94
N SER A 55 19.52 1.31 1.25
CA SER A 55 20.94 1.62 1.39
C SER A 55 21.15 2.64 2.49
N ILE A 56 22.16 2.40 3.31
CA ILE A 56 22.55 3.28 4.41
C ILE A 56 23.94 3.78 4.13
N HIS A 57 24.10 5.10 4.08
CA HIS A 57 25.39 5.74 3.88
C HIS A 57 25.75 6.55 5.13
N LEU A 58 26.90 6.21 5.70
CA LEU A 58 27.49 6.89 6.85
C LEU A 58 28.82 7.50 6.37
N LYS A 59 28.80 8.77 5.96
CA LYS A 59 30.01 9.53 5.58
C LYS A 59 30.10 10.80 6.43
N ASP A 60 29.44 11.86 5.99
CA ASP A 60 29.37 13.15 6.70
C ASP A 60 28.01 13.35 7.41
N GLU A 61 26.98 12.67 6.90
CA GLU A 61 25.66 12.57 7.48
C GLU A 61 25.16 11.13 7.36
N LEU A 62 24.20 10.76 8.21
CA LEU A 62 23.48 9.50 8.09
C LEU A 62 22.39 9.68 7.03
N SER A 63 22.52 9.01 5.90
CA SER A 63 21.49 9.00 4.85
C SER A 63 20.95 7.60 4.60
N LEU A 64 19.63 7.50 4.50
CA LEU A 64 18.91 6.28 4.16
C LEU A 64 18.21 6.50 2.81
N GLU A 65 18.55 5.68 1.82
CA GLU A 65 17.87 5.69 0.53
C GLU A 65 16.93 4.48 0.43
N PHE A 66 15.67 4.77 0.13
CA PHE A 66 14.62 3.79 -0.11
C PHE A 66 14.19 3.85 -1.56
N LYS A 67 14.37 2.76 -2.30
CA LYS A 67 13.91 2.65 -3.68
C LYS A 67 12.62 1.84 -3.73
N PHE A 68 11.54 2.49 -4.12
CA PHE A 68 10.23 1.85 -4.30
C PHE A 68 9.96 1.57 -5.77
N ASN A 69 9.30 0.44 -6.04
CA ASN A 69 8.76 0.11 -7.35
C ASN A 69 7.23 -0.04 -7.26
N ASN A 70 6.51 0.52 -8.23
CA ASN A 70 5.08 0.26 -8.37
C ASN A 70 4.87 -1.07 -9.12
N VAL A 71 4.47 -2.10 -8.38
CA VAL A 71 4.17 -3.44 -8.92
C VAL A 71 2.71 -3.59 -9.37
N GLY A 72 1.88 -2.57 -9.13
CA GLY A 72 0.52 -2.51 -9.65
C GLY A 72 0.49 -2.19 -11.15
N THR A 73 -0.62 -2.46 -11.82
CA THR A 73 -0.75 -2.13 -13.25
C THR A 73 -1.21 -0.70 -13.49
N HIS A 74 -1.92 -0.12 -12.52
CA HIS A 74 -2.32 1.29 -12.55
C HIS A 74 -1.15 2.21 -12.16
N PRO A 75 -1.06 3.42 -12.75
CA PRO A 75 -0.14 4.45 -12.28
C PRO A 75 -0.58 5.00 -10.92
N ALA A 76 0.36 5.52 -10.14
CA ALA A 76 0.07 6.27 -8.92
C ALA A 76 0.26 7.76 -9.17
N THR A 77 -0.65 8.58 -8.64
CA THR A 77 -0.62 10.05 -8.75
C THR A 77 -0.66 10.68 -7.36
N ASN A 78 -0.23 11.95 -7.25
CA ASN A 78 -0.17 12.67 -5.97
C ASN A 78 0.55 11.87 -4.87
N PHE A 79 1.68 11.27 -5.21
CA PHE A 79 2.43 10.45 -4.28
C PHE A 79 3.07 11.33 -3.20
N SER A 80 2.79 10.99 -1.95
CA SER A 80 3.42 11.60 -0.78
C SER A 80 3.93 10.50 0.14
N SER A 81 5.06 10.76 0.77
CA SER A 81 5.67 9.87 1.75
C SER A 81 5.94 10.68 3.00
N ARG A 82 5.53 10.15 4.14
CA ARG A 82 5.87 10.67 5.45
C ARG A 82 6.70 9.65 6.19
N THR A 83 7.94 9.98 6.47
CA THR A 83 8.87 9.10 7.19
C THR A 83 9.04 9.60 8.61
N ILE A 84 8.91 8.69 9.57
CA ILE A 84 8.99 8.96 11.00
C ILE A 84 10.07 8.04 11.58
N VAL A 85 11.07 8.62 12.23
CA VAL A 85 12.17 7.90 12.87
C VAL A 85 12.12 8.15 14.37
N PHE A 86 12.19 7.09 15.18
CA PHE A 86 12.22 7.18 16.64
C PHE A 86 12.98 6.00 17.25
N TYR A 87 13.43 6.15 18.49
CA TYR A 87 14.19 5.11 19.19
C TYR A 87 13.35 3.87 19.50
N GLU A 88 14.00 2.71 19.57
CA GLU A 88 13.35 1.42 19.89
C GLU A 88 12.65 1.42 21.26
N ASN A 89 13.09 2.25 22.21
CA ASN A 89 12.48 2.33 23.53
C ASN A 89 11.08 2.99 23.52
N VAL A 90 10.71 3.69 22.44
CA VAL A 90 9.37 4.28 22.24
C VAL A 90 8.92 5.23 23.38
N GLN A 91 9.88 5.89 24.04
CA GLN A 91 9.63 6.77 25.20
C GLN A 91 9.79 8.25 24.90
N GLN A 92 10.54 8.60 23.86
CA GLN A 92 10.92 9.96 23.52
C GLN A 92 10.12 10.45 22.31
N GLU A 93 10.19 11.75 22.00
CA GLU A 93 9.67 12.29 20.74
C GLU A 93 10.42 11.71 19.53
N PRO A 94 9.82 11.76 18.32
CA PRO A 94 10.49 11.32 17.10
C PRO A 94 11.78 12.08 16.86
N ILE A 95 12.82 11.34 16.47
CA ILE A 95 14.13 11.88 16.06
C ILE A 95 13.96 12.72 14.79
N LEU A 96 13.13 12.22 13.87
CA LEU A 96 12.87 12.89 12.60
C LEU A 96 11.45 12.60 12.13
N VAL A 97 10.82 13.63 11.60
CA VAL A 97 9.61 13.53 10.78
C VAL A 97 9.91 14.26 9.48
N ASP A 98 9.94 13.52 8.37
CA ASP A 98 10.23 14.06 7.05
C ASP A 98 9.07 13.77 6.10
N ASP A 99 8.66 14.81 5.36
CA ASP A 99 7.56 14.76 4.41
C ASP A 99 8.11 14.98 3.00
N TYR A 100 7.92 13.99 2.14
CA TYR A 100 8.35 14.02 0.75
C TYR A 100 7.13 13.94 -0.17
N THR A 101 7.10 14.74 -1.23
CA THR A 101 6.03 14.71 -2.23
C THR A 101 6.63 14.62 -3.62
N VAL A 102 6.06 13.73 -4.44
CA VAL A 102 6.42 13.60 -5.85
C VAL A 102 5.31 14.27 -6.65
N VAL A 103 5.70 15.27 -7.44
CA VAL A 103 4.77 16.05 -8.26
C VAL A 103 4.32 15.29 -9.51
N ASN A 104 5.15 14.36 -9.97
CA ASN A 104 4.88 13.57 -11.18
C ASN A 104 4.12 12.28 -10.86
N ASP A 105 3.38 11.80 -11.85
CA ASP A 105 2.81 10.47 -11.84
C ASP A 105 3.92 9.42 -11.81
N ILE A 106 3.69 8.32 -11.10
CA ILE A 106 4.57 7.16 -11.01
C ILE A 106 3.94 6.02 -11.81
N PRO A 107 4.37 5.79 -13.06
CA PRO A 107 3.87 4.70 -13.89
C PRO A 107 4.15 3.32 -13.30
N ARG A 108 3.51 2.31 -13.87
CA ARG A 108 3.85 0.90 -13.61
C ARG A 108 5.35 0.65 -13.83
N ASP A 109 5.94 -0.19 -12.99
CA ASP A 109 7.33 -0.66 -13.09
C ASP A 109 8.39 0.47 -13.08
N THR A 110 8.02 1.66 -12.59
CA THR A 110 8.95 2.76 -12.39
C THR A 110 9.46 2.82 -10.96
N THR A 111 10.74 3.19 -10.83
CA THR A 111 11.42 3.29 -9.54
C THR A 111 11.36 4.72 -9.02
N THR A 112 10.91 4.88 -7.78
CA THR A 112 10.94 6.16 -7.06
C THR A 112 11.88 6.03 -5.87
N SER A 113 12.91 6.88 -5.81
CA SER A 113 13.81 6.97 -4.67
C SER A 113 13.30 8.00 -3.66
N LEU A 114 13.33 7.62 -2.39
CA LEU A 114 13.17 8.49 -1.23
C LEU A 114 14.50 8.55 -0.51
N LEU A 115 15.08 9.74 -0.37
CA LEU A 115 16.32 9.95 0.36
C LEU A 115 16.00 10.66 1.68
N LEU A 116 16.35 10.02 2.79
CA LEU A 116 16.20 10.57 4.13
C LEU A 116 17.59 10.93 4.66
N SER A 117 17.85 12.20 4.93
CA SER A 117 19.11 12.64 5.57
C SER A 117 18.84 13.02 7.02
N ILE A 118 19.48 12.32 7.96
CA ILE A 118 19.43 12.61 9.39
C ILE A 118 20.70 13.36 9.77
N LYS A 119 20.57 14.67 10.00
CA LYS A 119 21.67 15.53 10.43
C LYS A 119 21.79 15.48 11.95
N SER A 120 22.78 14.74 12.46
CA SER A 120 23.25 14.92 13.83
C SER A 120 24.76 14.81 13.86
N SER A 121 25.40 15.76 14.55
CA SER A 121 26.84 15.76 14.81
C SER A 121 27.30 14.51 15.58
N ASP A 122 26.38 13.84 16.29
CA ASP A 122 26.68 12.73 17.18
C ASP A 122 26.84 11.39 16.44
N PHE A 123 26.34 11.29 15.20
CA PHE A 123 26.37 10.05 14.42
C PHE A 123 27.74 9.73 13.79
N LEU A 124 28.68 10.67 13.84
CA LEU A 124 30.01 10.49 13.24
C LEU A 124 30.98 9.72 14.13
N HIS A 125 30.72 9.63 15.44
CA HIS A 125 31.72 9.15 16.41
C HIS A 125 31.22 8.12 17.43
N ALA A 126 29.93 7.77 17.42
CA ALA A 126 29.35 6.83 18.38
C ALA A 126 28.54 5.71 17.71
N ASP A 127 28.45 4.56 18.37
CA ASP A 127 27.48 3.53 18.03
C ASP A 127 26.07 4.12 18.13
N ILE A 128 25.27 3.92 17.08
CA ILE A 128 23.92 4.44 17.00
C ILE A 128 22.98 3.39 17.57
N ASN A 129 22.15 3.77 18.54
CA ASN A 129 21.16 2.88 19.12
C ASN A 129 20.11 2.43 18.08
N PRO A 130 19.48 1.26 18.27
CA PRO A 130 18.40 0.82 17.41
C PRO A 130 17.23 1.80 17.32
N GLN A 131 16.68 1.93 16.13
CA GLN A 131 15.61 2.87 15.78
C GLN A 131 14.54 2.17 14.95
N PHE A 132 13.30 2.63 15.09
CA PHE A 132 12.23 2.32 14.15
C PHE A 132 12.15 3.40 13.08
N VAL A 133 11.98 2.96 11.84
CA VAL A 133 11.78 3.82 10.67
C VAL A 133 10.45 3.44 10.03
N ILE A 134 9.49 4.34 10.12
CA ILE A 134 8.11 4.14 9.66
C ILE A 134 7.87 5.01 8.44
N ILE A 135 7.50 4.40 7.32
CA ILE A 135 7.29 5.08 6.05
C ILE A 135 5.81 4.99 5.70
N CYS A 136 5.11 6.11 5.68
CA CYS A 136 3.71 6.22 5.32
C CYS A 136 3.58 6.78 3.91
N LEU A 137 3.22 5.95 2.96
CA LEU A 137 2.98 6.32 1.57
C LEU A 137 1.50 6.61 1.36
N ASN A 138 1.15 7.76 0.79
CA ASN A 138 -0.19 8.07 0.31
C ASN A 138 -0.15 8.36 -1.18
N TYR A 139 -1.11 7.82 -1.93
CA TYR A 139 -1.18 8.00 -3.37
C TYR A 139 -2.61 7.78 -3.87
N ILE A 140 -2.93 8.34 -5.04
CA ILE A 140 -4.22 8.22 -5.69
C ILE A 140 -4.08 7.35 -6.93
N ASP A 141 -4.96 6.37 -7.06
CA ASP A 141 -5.15 5.64 -8.31
C ASP A 141 -6.07 6.46 -9.24
N PRO A 142 -5.59 6.96 -10.39
CA PRO A 142 -6.40 7.78 -11.28
C PRO A 142 -7.51 6.99 -12.00
N ILE A 143 -7.40 5.66 -12.08
CA ILE A 143 -8.37 4.78 -12.74
C ILE A 143 -9.54 4.47 -11.80
N THR A 144 -9.26 4.18 -10.52
CA THR A 144 -10.32 3.94 -9.53
C THR A 144 -10.75 5.21 -8.79
N ARG A 145 -9.98 6.29 -8.88
CA ARG A 145 -10.15 7.57 -8.15
C ARG A 145 -10.19 7.39 -6.63
N LYS A 146 -9.52 6.35 -6.14
CA LYS A 146 -9.43 6.04 -4.71
C LYS A 146 -8.07 6.49 -4.17
N LEU A 147 -8.11 7.07 -2.97
CA LEU A 147 -6.91 7.33 -2.17
C LEU A 147 -6.49 6.04 -1.47
N TYR A 148 -5.21 5.72 -1.54
CA TYR A 148 -4.61 4.58 -0.87
C TYR A 148 -3.52 5.05 0.08
N THR A 149 -3.44 4.38 1.23
CA THR A 149 -2.40 4.57 2.24
C THR A 149 -1.71 3.25 2.48
N GLN A 150 -0.38 3.26 2.42
CA GLN A 150 0.46 2.11 2.69
C GLN A 150 1.51 2.49 3.72
N THR A 151 1.54 1.78 4.85
CA THR A 151 2.55 2.00 5.89
C THR A 151 3.52 0.84 5.94
N ILE A 152 4.80 1.16 5.84
CA ILE A 152 5.91 0.21 5.93
C ILE A 152 6.58 0.42 7.28
N TYR A 153 6.68 -0.66 8.05
CA TYR A 153 7.30 -0.68 9.37
C TYR A 153 8.66 -1.36 9.26
N THR A 154 9.73 -0.61 9.52
CA THR A 154 11.09 -1.13 9.51
C THR A 154 11.81 -0.81 10.82
N LYS A 155 12.74 -1.70 11.18
CA LYS A 155 13.65 -1.57 12.31
C LYS A 155 15.05 -1.50 11.77
N TRP A 156 15.80 -0.54 12.28
CA TRP A 156 17.22 -0.39 12.01
C TRP A 156 17.97 -0.65 13.30
N ALA A 157 18.89 -1.61 13.29
CA ALA A 157 19.70 -1.94 14.48
C ALA A 157 20.78 -0.88 14.79
N GLY A 158 20.87 0.18 13.96
CA GLY A 158 21.82 1.27 14.13
C GLY A 158 23.19 0.96 13.54
N VAL A 159 24.22 1.51 14.17
CA VAL A 159 25.63 1.36 13.77
C VAL A 159 26.35 0.65 14.91
N ILE A 160 26.99 -0.47 14.59
CA ILE A 160 27.77 -1.26 15.53
C ILE A 160 29.20 -1.29 15.02
N ALA A 161 30.15 -0.80 15.82
CA ALA A 161 31.57 -0.76 15.45
C ALA A 161 31.81 -0.09 14.08
N GLN A 162 31.20 1.07 13.88
CA GLN A 162 31.24 1.87 12.63
C GLN A 162 30.63 1.21 11.38
N ASN A 163 30.00 0.04 11.52
CA ASN A 163 29.32 -0.63 10.41
C ASN A 163 27.79 -0.44 10.52
N PRO A 164 27.15 0.22 9.54
CA PRO A 164 25.70 0.35 9.52
C PRO A 164 25.05 -1.01 9.31
N GLN A 165 24.14 -1.37 10.20
CA GLN A 165 23.37 -2.60 10.10
C GLN A 165 22.24 -2.43 9.07
N PRO A 166 21.77 -3.51 8.40
CA PRO A 166 20.68 -3.42 7.45
C PRO A 166 19.35 -3.05 8.13
N LEU A 167 18.43 -2.47 7.36
CA LEU A 167 17.02 -2.36 7.79
C LEU A 167 16.31 -3.69 7.60
N ILE A 168 15.55 -4.07 8.64
CA ILE A 168 14.71 -5.26 8.64
C ILE A 168 13.25 -4.87 8.84
N HIS A 169 12.33 -5.76 8.45
CA HIS A 169 10.92 -5.57 8.76
C HIS A 169 10.66 -5.80 10.25
N VAL A 170 9.76 -4.98 10.80
CA VAL A 170 9.35 -5.05 12.20
C VAL A 170 8.58 -6.34 12.47
N GLU A 171 8.83 -6.95 13.62
CA GLU A 171 8.09 -8.15 14.07
C GLU A 171 6.65 -7.81 14.48
N ALA A 172 5.76 -8.81 14.47
CA ALA A 172 4.35 -8.60 14.80
C ALA A 172 4.13 -7.99 16.20
N GLY A 173 4.92 -8.41 17.20
CA GLY A 173 4.82 -7.89 18.57
C GLY A 173 5.35 -6.46 18.73
N GLU A 174 6.35 -6.06 17.94
CA GLU A 174 6.88 -4.70 17.94
C GLU A 174 5.93 -3.73 17.22
N LYS A 175 5.25 -4.19 16.16
CA LYS A 175 4.29 -3.39 15.41
C LYS A 175 3.18 -2.82 16.30
N GLU A 176 2.67 -3.59 17.25
CA GLU A 176 1.63 -3.12 18.17
C GLU A 176 2.13 -1.98 19.07
N LYS A 177 3.37 -2.09 19.57
CA LYS A 177 4.02 -1.03 20.36
C LYS A 177 4.14 0.26 19.55
N ILE A 178 4.59 0.14 18.30
CA ILE A 178 4.73 1.27 17.37
C ILE A 178 3.37 1.93 17.11
N LEU A 179 2.33 1.14 16.81
CA LEU A 179 0.99 1.66 16.55
C LEU A 179 0.44 2.43 17.75
N ASN A 180 0.64 1.92 18.96
CA ASN A 180 0.18 2.60 20.18
C ASN A 180 0.91 3.93 20.39
N TYR A 181 2.22 3.97 20.14
CA TYR A 181 3.02 5.20 20.23
C TYR A 181 2.64 6.24 19.17
N LEU A 182 2.48 5.81 17.92
CA LEU A 182 2.07 6.70 16.83
C LEU A 182 0.68 7.31 17.09
N LYS A 183 -0.22 6.55 17.74
CA LYS A 183 -1.54 7.04 18.17
C LYS A 183 -1.44 8.04 19.32
N SER A 184 -0.67 7.73 20.36
CA SER A 184 -0.55 8.59 21.55
C SER A 184 0.11 9.93 21.22
N HIS A 185 1.03 9.97 20.26
CA HIS A 185 1.72 11.19 19.82
C HIS A 185 1.05 11.86 18.61
N HIS A 186 -0.11 11.38 18.16
CA HIS A 186 -0.86 11.91 17.00
C HIS A 186 -0.05 12.03 15.70
N LEU A 187 0.96 11.17 15.50
CA LEU A 187 1.93 11.29 14.41
C LEU A 187 1.40 10.80 13.05
N LEU A 188 0.28 10.05 13.05
CA LEU A 188 -0.35 9.52 11.84
C LEU A 188 -1.49 10.39 11.28
N LYS A 189 -1.85 11.51 11.92
CA LYS A 189 -2.83 12.43 11.33
C LYS A 189 -2.17 13.25 10.23
N SER A 190 -2.64 13.04 8.99
CA SER A 190 -2.43 14.01 7.91
C SER A 190 -2.94 15.37 8.40
N LYS A 191 -2.14 16.43 8.25
CA LYS A 191 -2.70 17.79 8.32
C LYS A 191 -3.74 17.85 7.21
N ASN A 192 -5.00 18.09 7.59
CA ASN A 192 -6.09 18.40 6.66
C ASN A 192 -5.79 19.72 5.95
#